data_AF-A0A0D2KK60-F1
#
_entry.id   AF-A0A0D2KK60-F1
#
_cell.length_a   1.000
_cell.length_b   1.000
_cell.length_c   1.000
_cell.angle_alpha   90.00
_cell.angle_beta   90.00
_cell.angle_gamma   90.00
#
_symmetry.space_group_name_H-M   'P 1'
#
loop_
_entity.id
_entity.type
_entity.pdbx_description
1 polymer ?
#
loop_
_entity_poly.entity_id
_entity_poly.type
_entity_poly.pdbx_seq_one_letter_code
_entity_poly.pdbx_strand_id
1 'polypeptide(L)'
;MSVVRQVIDARAHMLGRLASIVAKQILAGHQIVVVRAEEITISGGLVRQRMKYSRFLQKRHNTNPNRAGPWHFRAPSRIFWRTVRG
;
A
#
# COMPACT_ATOMS: atom_id res chain seq x y z
N MET A 1 -23.77 12.99 -5.07
CA MET A 1 -22.81 12.19 -4.28
C MET A 1 -22.55 10.90 -5.04
N SER A 2 -21.33 10.68 -5.53
CA SER A 2 -20.99 9.47 -6.28
C SER A 2 -20.98 8.28 -5.34
N VAL A 3 -21.90 7.35 -5.56
CA VAL A 3 -21.98 6.08 -4.84
C VAL A 3 -20.66 5.34 -5.04
N VAL A 4 -20.00 4.93 -3.95
CA VAL A 4 -18.85 4.02 -4.00
C VAL A 4 -19.28 2.81 -4.82
N ARG A 5 -18.69 2.64 -6.02
CA ARG A 5 -19.16 1.61 -6.96
C ARG A 5 -18.66 0.22 -6.61
N GLN A 6 -17.52 0.10 -5.94
CA GLN A 6 -16.93 -1.18 -5.57
C GLN A 6 -16.24 -1.11 -4.20
N VAL A 7 -16.57 -2.06 -3.33
CA VAL A 7 -15.92 -2.28 -2.03
C VAL A 7 -15.22 -3.63 -2.08
N ILE A 8 -13.93 -3.65 -1.72
CA ILE A 8 -13.11 -4.86 -1.72
C ILE A 8 -12.67 -5.15 -0.30
N ASP A 9 -12.99 -6.35 0.21
CA ASP A 9 -12.40 -6.87 1.44
C ASP A 9 -10.98 -7.39 1.14
N ALA A 10 -9.98 -6.81 1.79
CA ALA A 10 -8.58 -7.11 1.53
C ALA A 10 -8.06 -8.36 2.27
N ARG A 11 -8.88 -9.00 3.12
CA ARG A 11 -8.50 -10.21 3.84
C ARG A 11 -7.94 -11.28 2.92
N ALA A 12 -6.81 -11.88 3.31
CA ALA A 12 -6.15 -12.97 2.61
C ALA A 12 -5.68 -12.66 1.17
N HIS A 13 -5.82 -11.43 0.69
CA HIS A 13 -5.37 -11.04 -0.64
C HIS A 13 -3.86 -10.80 -0.66
N MET A 14 -3.21 -11.23 -1.75
CA MET A 14 -1.79 -10.97 -1.97
C MET A 14 -1.55 -9.50 -2.34
N LEU A 15 -0.82 -8.77 -1.48
CA LEU A 15 -0.61 -7.30 -1.57
C LEU A 15 -0.31 -6.78 -2.98
N GLY A 16 0.70 -7.36 -3.65
CA GLY A 16 1.11 -6.90 -4.97
C GLY A 16 0.07 -7.15 -6.05
N ARG A 17 -0.58 -8.33 -6.04
CA ARG A 17 -1.59 -8.70 -7.03
C ARG A 17 -2.84 -7.84 -6.91
N LEU A 18 -3.30 -7.64 -5.67
CA LEU A 18 -4.44 -6.78 -5.38
C LEU A 18 -4.14 -5.34 -5.83
N ALA A 19 -2.95 -4.82 -5.51
CA ALA A 19 -2.56 -3.46 -5.89
C ALA A 19 -2.55 -3.25 -7.41
N SER A 20 -2.04 -4.20 -8.19
CA SER A 20 -2.01 -4.09 -9.66
C SER A 20 -3.42 -4.06 -10.28
N ILE A 21 -4.33 -4.91 -9.79
CA ILE A 21 -5.72 -4.95 -10.26
C ILE A 21 -6.43 -3.63 -9.90
N VAL A 22 -6.31 -3.19 -8.65
CA VAL A 22 -6.91 -1.94 -8.16
C VAL A 22 -6.37 -0.74 -8.95
N ALA A 23 -5.06 -0.67 -9.20
CA ALA A 23 -4.45 0.39 -10.00
C ALA A 23 -5.06 0.45 -11.42
N LYS A 24 -5.22 -0.70 -12.08
CA LYS A 24 -5.81 -0.75 -13.43
C LYS A 24 -7.27 -0.27 -13.44
N GLN A 25 -8.04 -0.67 -12.43
CA GLN A 25 -9.44 -0.25 -12.31
C GLN A 25 -9.59 1.24 -12.02
N ILE A 26 -8.72 1.79 -11.16
CA ILE A 26 -8.67 3.24 -10.87
C ILE A 26 -8.33 4.03 -12.15
N LEU A 27 -7.36 3.57 -12.95
CA LEU A 27 -7.03 4.20 -14.23
C LEU A 27 -8.17 4.12 -15.26
N ALA A 28 -9.01 3.10 -15.19
CA ALA A 28 -10.23 2.98 -15.99
C ALA A 28 -11.40 3.86 -15.46
N GLY A 29 -11.18 4.65 -14.40
CA GLY A 29 -12.18 5.58 -13.86
C GLY A 29 -13.10 4.99 -12.79
N HIS A 30 -12.80 3.81 -12.26
CA HIS A 30 -13.61 3.21 -11.20
C HIS A 30 -13.24 3.80 -9.83
N GLN A 31 -14.26 4.10 -9.01
CA GLN A 31 -14.08 4.45 -7.60
C GLN A 31 -14.15 3.17 -6.75
N ILE A 32 -13.03 2.84 -6.09
CA ILE A 32 -12.86 1.64 -5.28
C ILE A 32 -12.54 2.00 -3.84
N VAL A 33 -13.17 1.32 -2.89
CA VAL A 33 -12.82 1.36 -1.47
C VAL A 33 -12.30 -0.01 -1.06
N VAL A 34 -11.11 -0.04 -0.45
CA VAL A 34 -10.50 -1.26 0.10
C VAL A 34 -10.60 -1.22 1.61
N VAL A 35 -11.23 -2.22 2.22
CA VAL A 35 -11.42 -2.35 3.67
C VAL A 35 -10.54 -3.48 4.23
N ARG A 36 -10.30 -3.47 5.55
CA ARG A 36 -9.49 -4.47 6.27
C ARG A 36 -8.07 -4.66 5.72
N ALA A 37 -7.40 -3.55 5.43
CA ALA A 37 -6.06 -3.56 4.86
C ALA A 37 -5.00 -4.22 5.78
N GLU A 38 -5.28 -4.35 7.07
CA GLU A 38 -4.47 -5.05 8.07
C GLU A 38 -4.40 -6.58 7.85
N GLU A 39 -5.36 -7.17 7.12
CA GLU A 39 -5.42 -8.60 6.83
C GLU A 39 -4.87 -8.98 5.44
N ILE A 40 -4.20 -8.05 4.77
CA ILE A 40 -3.52 -8.29 3.50
C ILE A 40 -2.29 -9.19 3.71
N THR A 41 -2.12 -10.18 2.83
CA THR A 41 -1.00 -11.12 2.90
C THR A 41 0.15 -10.68 1.99
N ILE A 42 1.38 -10.92 2.47
CA ILE A 42 2.61 -10.69 1.70
C ILE A 42 3.35 -12.02 1.62
N SER A 43 3.81 -12.39 0.43
CA SER A 43 4.55 -13.64 0.23
C SER A 43 5.90 -13.60 0.95
N GLY A 44 6.35 -14.77 1.41
CA GLY A 44 7.63 -14.93 2.09
C GLY A 44 7.56 -14.73 3.60
N GLY A 45 8.57 -15.24 4.31
CA GLY A 45 8.59 -15.25 5.77
C GLY A 45 8.65 -13.85 6.41
N LEU A 46 8.11 -13.75 7.62
CA LEU A 46 8.00 -12.51 8.40
C LEU A 46 9.35 -11.78 8.55
N VAL A 47 10.42 -12.51 8.86
CA VAL A 47 11.77 -11.94 9.05
C VAL A 47 12.26 -11.21 7.79
N ARG A 48 12.05 -11.83 6.61
CA ARG A 48 12.42 -11.23 5.32
C ARG A 48 11.63 -9.96 5.05
N GLN A 49 10.33 -9.96 5.32
CA GLN A 49 9.49 -8.77 5.09
C GLN A 49 9.84 -7.64 6.06
N ARG A 50 10.14 -7.96 7.32
CA ARG A 50 10.62 -6.99 8.30
C ARG A 50 11.95 -6.37 7.89
N MET A 51 12.90 -7.17 7.38
CA MET A 51 14.17 -6.65 6.86
C MET A 51 13.97 -5.75 5.64
N LYS A 52 13.08 -6.13 4.70
CA LYS A 52 12.72 -5.31 3.55
C LYS A 52 12.14 -3.96 3.98
N TYR A 53 11.22 -3.96 4.95
CA TYR A 53 10.64 -2.74 5.49
C TYR A 53 11.67 -1.89 6.24
N SER A 54 12.58 -2.52 7.00
CA SER A 54 13.65 -1.81 7.71
C SER A 54 14.61 -1.10 6.74
N ARG A 55 15.01 -1.74 5.64
CA ARG A 55 15.79 -1.11 4.56
C ARG A 55 15.04 0.05 3.91
N PHE A 56 13.71 -0.06 3.80
CA PHE A 56 12.88 1.02 3.30
C PHE A 56 12.88 2.23 4.26
N LEU A 57 12.75 2.02 5.56
CA LEU A 57 12.80 3.09 6.57
C LEU A 57 14.14 3.83 6.62
N GLN A 58 15.25 3.17 6.27
CA GLN A 58 16.57 3.80 6.19
C GLN A 58 16.67 4.84 5.06
N LYS A 59 15.81 4.77 4.03
CA LYS A 59 15.80 5.74 2.94
C LYS A 59 15.23 7.05 3.44
N ARG A 60 16.02 8.12 3.45
CA ARG A 60 15.60 9.47 3.83
C ARG A 60 16.35 10.50 3.00
N HIS A 61 15.80 11.70 2.90
CA HIS A 61 16.56 12.82 2.35
C HIS A 61 17.72 13.17 3.29
N ASN A 62 18.91 13.35 2.73
CA ASN A 62 20.13 13.47 3.53
C ASN A 62 20.20 14.79 4.31
N THR A 63 19.82 15.90 3.69
CA THR A 63 20.00 17.25 4.25
C THR A 63 18.85 17.68 5.15
N ASN A 64 17.59 17.45 4.75
CA ASN A 64 16.43 17.77 5.56
C ASN A 64 15.33 16.70 5.42
N PRO A 65 15.27 15.72 6.34
CA PRO A 65 14.31 14.62 6.29
C PRO A 65 12.84 15.02 6.43
N ASN A 66 12.55 16.17 7.04
CA ASN A 66 11.18 16.60 7.34
C ASN A 66 10.55 17.44 6.23
N ARG A 67 11.35 17.98 5.30
CA ARG A 67 10.88 18.89 4.26
C ARG A 67 10.70 18.21 2.90
N ALA A 68 11.63 17.34 2.55
CA ALA A 68 11.67 16.65 1.27
C ALA A 68 12.11 15.21 1.49
N GLY A 69 11.63 14.28 0.68
CA GLY A 69 12.03 12.88 0.73
C GLY A 69 10.88 11.88 0.90
N PRO A 70 11.21 10.59 1.05
CA PRO A 70 10.23 9.53 1.20
C PRO A 70 9.54 9.59 2.57
N TRP A 71 8.21 9.73 2.55
CA TRP A 71 7.39 9.66 3.76
C TRP A 71 7.14 8.20 4.18
N HIS A 72 7.45 7.88 5.44
CA HIS A 72 7.37 6.52 5.98
C HIS A 72 6.06 6.29 6.73
N PHE A 73 4.97 6.02 6.00
CA PHE A 73 3.71 5.64 6.63
C PHE A 73 3.79 4.22 7.20
N ARG A 74 3.22 4.04 8.39
CA ARG A 74 3.21 2.76 9.14
C ARG A 74 1.88 2.03 9.12
N ALA A 75 0.76 2.74 8.90
CA ALA A 75 -0.55 2.12 8.85
C ALA A 75 -0.70 1.20 7.63
N PRO A 76 -1.32 0.00 7.76
CA PRO A 76 -1.51 -0.95 6.66
C PRO A 76 -2.22 -0.32 5.44
N SER A 77 -3.25 0.49 5.69
CA SER A 77 -3.98 1.22 4.65
C SER A 77 -3.08 2.16 3.85
N ARG A 78 -2.15 2.87 4.50
CA ARG A 78 -1.20 3.78 3.84
C ARG A 78 -0.09 3.03 3.12
N ILE A 79 0.31 1.86 3.63
CA ILE A 79 1.26 0.97 2.95
C ILE A 79 0.63 0.45 1.65
N PHE A 80 -0.62 -0.01 1.71
CA PHE A 80 -1.35 -0.45 0.53
C PHE A 80 -1.56 0.69 -0.47
N TRP A 81 -2.01 1.87 -0.01
CA TRP A 81 -2.15 3.07 -0.85
C TRP A 81 -0.84 3.44 -1.56
N ARG A 82 0.29 3.40 -0.86
CA ARG A 82 1.60 3.65 -1.46
C ARG A 82 1.96 2.60 -2.52
N THR A 83 1.58 1.35 -2.30
CA THR A 83 1.83 0.26 -3.26
C THR A 83 1.00 0.45 -4.54
N VAL A 84 -0.25 0.88 -4.42
CA VAL A 84 -1.11 1.22 -5.56
C VAL A 84 -0.60 2.45 -6.31
N ARG A 85 -0.09 3.45 -5.57
CA ARG A 85 0.52 4.66 -6.18
C ARG A 85 1.67 4.29 -7.12
N GLY A 86 2.50 3.31 -6.74
CA GLY A 86 3.61 2.79 -7.55
C GLY A 86 4.75 3.76 -7.69
#